data_AF-A0A0D0BM75-F1
#
_entry.id   AF-A0A0D0BM75-F1
#
_cell.length_a   1.000
_cell.length_b   1.000
_cell.length_c   1.000
_cell.angle_alpha   90.00
_cell.angle_beta   90.00
_cell.angle_gamma   90.00
#
_symmetry.space_group_name_H-M   'P 1'
#
loop_
_entity.id
_entity.type
_entity.pdbx_description
1 polymer ?
#
loop_
_entity_poly.entity_id
_entity_poly.type
_entity_poly.pdbx_seq_one_letter_code
_entity_poly.pdbx_strand_id
1 'polypeptide(L)'
;MILGDFSACIFIDDQELPEYDVVVSSTPAENRITCWIPSAEGKKFGVRTKFLAKRISWGFANVFVDGVPCLPCGVNPDYIGTMEYTYLSNGHFKRDFMFSKLEFTDDDSMLDDQGSNGIGQITVEVALGKYTKVEQAVDSRQTTLRVEEGKVHERSKKACSHRVAFGEEVPHKLSLVASIFTQDSSPKTIFVFKYTRLDILQAMGVAPPTAIKAETEDHNDEIEVIDEPSESSLSDDVKPLARIQELEMELQRLRAQVEDRKPSRVKLEDGGSRRKRTIMEVIDLTED
;
A
#
# COMPACT_ATOMS: atom_id res chain seq x y z
N MET A 1 -12.47 4.87 8.03
CA MET A 1 -12.42 3.63 8.85
C MET A 1 -12.35 3.98 10.34
N ILE A 2 -12.88 3.11 11.21
CA ILE A 2 -12.97 3.33 12.67
C ILE A 2 -12.29 2.15 13.38
N LEU A 3 -11.46 2.44 14.38
CA LEU A 3 -10.82 1.42 15.23
C LEU A 3 -10.71 1.96 16.66
N GLY A 4 -11.41 1.30 17.60
CA GLY A 4 -11.54 1.80 18.97
C GLY A 4 -12.25 3.16 19.00
N ASP A 5 -11.70 4.12 19.73
CA ASP A 5 -12.25 5.48 19.84
C ASP A 5 -11.59 6.48 18.88
N PHE A 6 -11.02 5.97 17.79
CA PHE A 6 -10.39 6.77 16.75
C PHE A 6 -10.99 6.42 15.39
N SER A 7 -11.05 7.41 14.52
CA SER A 7 -11.28 7.16 13.09
C SER A 7 -10.29 7.93 12.25
N ALA A 8 -10.03 7.40 11.07
CA ALA A 8 -9.22 8.07 10.07
C ALA A 8 -9.84 7.88 8.69
N CYS A 9 -9.66 8.86 7.82
CA CYS A 9 -9.99 8.78 6.39
C CYS A 9 -9.01 9.63 5.57
N ILE A 10 -8.95 9.33 4.27
CA ILE A 10 -8.28 10.17 3.28
C ILE A 10 -9.35 10.93 2.51
N PHE A 11 -9.09 12.21 2.19
CA PHE A 11 -10.04 13.05 1.47
C PHE A 11 -9.36 13.81 0.34
N ILE A 12 -10.13 14.11 -0.71
CA ILE A 12 -9.76 14.99 -1.83
C ILE A 12 -10.90 15.99 -1.97
N ASP A 13 -10.58 17.29 -2.05
CA ASP A 13 -11.57 18.37 -2.19
C ASP A 13 -12.69 18.27 -1.12
N ASP A 14 -12.29 18.06 0.14
CA ASP A 14 -13.15 17.83 1.33
C ASP A 14 -14.03 16.56 1.31
N GLN A 15 -14.02 15.79 0.21
CA GLN A 15 -14.76 14.55 0.07
C GLN A 15 -13.92 13.35 0.54
N GLU A 16 -14.44 12.59 1.50
CA GLU A 16 -13.83 11.35 1.97
C GLU A 16 -13.82 10.30 0.83
N LEU A 17 -12.65 9.70 0.58
CA LEU A 17 -12.49 8.66 -0.43
C LEU A 17 -13.16 7.36 0.01
N PRO A 18 -13.69 6.56 -0.93
CA PRO A 18 -14.24 5.25 -0.60
C PRO A 18 -13.13 4.31 -0.13
N GLU A 19 -13.46 3.52 0.89
CA GLU A 19 -12.57 2.53 1.50
C GLU A 19 -13.02 1.13 1.06
N TYR A 20 -12.10 0.36 0.49
CA TYR A 20 -12.33 -0.99 -0.01
C TYR A 20 -11.51 -2.01 0.77
N ASP A 21 -12.01 -3.24 0.85
CA ASP A 21 -11.33 -4.39 1.48
C ASP A 21 -10.73 -4.02 2.86
N VAL A 22 -11.62 -3.58 3.75
CA VAL A 22 -11.26 -3.15 5.10
C VAL A 22 -10.98 -4.38 5.96
N VAL A 23 -9.73 -4.52 6.42
CA VAL A 23 -9.25 -5.65 7.22
C VAL A 23 -8.70 -5.15 8.55
N VAL A 24 -9.26 -5.65 9.65
CA VAL A 24 -8.70 -5.47 11.00
C VAL A 24 -7.75 -6.62 11.29
N SER A 25 -6.56 -6.34 11.82
CA SER A 25 -5.60 -7.40 12.15
C SER A 25 -6.18 -8.33 13.21
N SER A 26 -6.03 -9.64 12.99
CA SER A 26 -6.56 -10.70 13.85
C SER A 26 -5.74 -10.90 15.13
N THR A 27 -4.56 -10.27 15.22
CA THR A 27 -3.67 -10.46 16.37
C THR A 27 -3.95 -9.41 17.45
N PRO A 28 -4.20 -9.80 18.72
CA PRO A 28 -4.49 -8.84 19.79
C PRO A 28 -3.38 -7.83 20.07
N ALA A 29 -2.14 -8.15 19.66
CA ALA A 29 -0.97 -7.28 19.80
C ALA A 29 -0.91 -6.19 18.72
N GLU A 30 -1.58 -6.37 17.59
CA GLU A 30 -1.52 -5.47 16.44
C GLU A 30 -2.88 -4.76 16.28
N ASN A 31 -3.08 -3.68 17.04
CA ASN A 31 -4.28 -2.85 16.94
C ASN A 31 -4.25 -2.00 15.65
N ARG A 32 -4.47 -2.68 14.53
CA ARG A 32 -4.29 -2.16 13.17
C ARG A 32 -5.50 -2.45 12.30
N ILE A 33 -5.88 -1.47 11.49
CA ILE A 33 -6.89 -1.59 10.43
C ILE A 33 -6.28 -1.14 9.11
N THR A 34 -6.54 -1.88 8.04
CA THR A 34 -5.99 -1.64 6.70
C THR A 34 -7.13 -1.57 5.69
N CYS A 35 -7.07 -0.66 4.73
CA CYS A 35 -8.00 -0.63 3.59
C CYS A 35 -7.27 -0.20 2.31
N TRP A 36 -7.96 -0.33 1.18
CA TRP A 36 -7.58 0.23 -0.10
C TRP A 36 -8.38 1.49 -0.41
N ILE A 37 -7.73 2.50 -0.97
CA ILE A 37 -8.37 3.73 -1.46
C ILE A 37 -7.94 4.02 -2.90
N PRO A 38 -8.83 4.63 -3.71
CA PRO A 38 -8.47 5.06 -5.04
C PRO A 38 -7.62 6.33 -4.98
N SER A 39 -6.57 6.38 -5.79
CA SER A 39 -5.72 7.57 -5.97
C SER A 39 -5.83 8.08 -7.40
N ALA A 40 -5.72 9.40 -7.56
CA ALA A 40 -5.81 10.08 -8.84
C ALA A 40 -4.60 11.01 -9.01
N GLU A 41 -3.83 10.81 -10.08
CA GLU A 41 -2.64 11.61 -10.37
C GLU A 41 -2.95 13.11 -10.40
N GLY A 42 -2.04 13.91 -9.84
CA GLY A 42 -2.12 15.37 -9.75
C GLY A 42 -3.12 15.88 -8.71
N LYS A 43 -3.90 15.01 -8.05
CA LYS A 43 -4.85 15.43 -7.03
C LYS A 43 -4.17 15.60 -5.68
N LYS A 44 -4.44 16.76 -5.06
CA LYS A 44 -4.07 17.01 -3.66
C LYS A 44 -5.00 16.24 -2.75
N PHE A 45 -4.47 15.74 -1.65
CA PHE A 45 -5.25 15.00 -0.67
C PHE A 45 -4.92 15.44 0.75
N GLY A 46 -5.80 15.09 1.68
CA GLY A 46 -5.58 15.25 3.10
C GLY A 46 -5.84 13.98 3.87
N VAL A 47 -5.22 13.89 5.04
CA VAL A 47 -5.44 12.86 6.05
C VAL A 47 -6.26 13.48 7.17
N ARG A 48 -7.39 12.89 7.49
CA ARG A 48 -8.26 13.35 8.58
C ARG A 48 -8.30 12.29 9.67
N THR A 49 -8.07 12.70 10.92
CA THR A 49 -8.13 11.84 12.11
C THR A 49 -9.12 12.41 13.11
N LYS A 50 -10.05 11.59 13.61
CA LYS A 50 -11.05 12.00 14.60
C LYS A 50 -10.81 11.27 15.92
N PHE A 51 -10.83 12.03 17.00
CA PHE A 51 -10.86 11.53 18.38
C PHE A 51 -12.31 11.49 18.82
N LEU A 52 -12.85 10.28 19.02
CA LEU A 52 -14.29 10.05 19.20
C LEU A 52 -14.73 10.06 20.66
N ALA A 53 -13.79 9.90 21.60
CA ALA A 53 -14.06 9.87 23.03
C ALA A 53 -13.02 10.65 23.83
N LYS A 54 -13.43 11.18 24.98
CA LYS A 54 -12.50 11.80 25.94
C LYS A 54 -11.52 10.77 26.49
N ARG A 55 -10.33 11.23 26.84
CA ARG A 55 -9.26 10.40 27.41
C ARG A 55 -8.68 11.03 28.67
N ILE A 56 -8.00 10.20 29.45
CA ILE A 56 -7.21 10.64 30.61
C ILE A 56 -5.77 10.99 30.17
N SER A 57 -5.25 10.26 29.18
CA SER A 57 -3.93 10.47 28.59
C SER A 57 -3.99 11.44 27.41
N TRP A 58 -2.86 12.10 27.13
CA TRP A 58 -2.68 12.86 25.90
C TRP A 58 -2.67 11.91 24.70
N GLY A 59 -3.19 12.38 23.57
CA GLY A 59 -3.07 11.66 22.31
C GLY A 59 -1.94 12.23 21.47
N PHE A 60 -1.33 11.37 20.67
CA PHE A 60 -0.27 11.71 19.74
C PHE A 60 -0.56 11.04 18.41
N ALA A 61 -0.87 11.84 17.39
CA ALA A 61 -1.14 11.35 16.05
C ALA A 61 0.08 11.63 15.16
N ASN A 62 0.65 10.57 14.59
CA ASN A 62 1.76 10.65 13.64
C ASN A 62 1.29 10.14 12.28
N VAL A 63 1.53 10.92 11.24
CA VAL A 63 1.16 10.59 9.87
C VAL A 63 2.41 10.27 9.09
N PHE A 64 2.41 9.15 8.37
CA PHE A 64 3.46 8.77 7.45
C PHE A 64 2.87 8.68 6.06
N VAL A 65 3.55 9.28 5.10
CA VAL A 65 3.14 9.28 3.70
C VAL A 65 4.26 8.66 2.89
N ASP A 66 4.03 7.49 2.29
CA ASP A 66 5.07 6.69 1.65
C ASP A 66 6.29 6.43 2.56
N GLY A 67 6.04 6.23 3.86
CA GLY A 67 7.08 6.07 4.88
C GLY A 67 7.74 7.36 5.34
N VAL A 68 7.45 8.51 4.73
CA VAL A 68 7.97 9.82 5.13
C VAL A 68 7.18 10.33 6.33
N PRO A 69 7.81 10.53 7.51
CA PRO A 69 7.13 11.06 8.67
C PRO A 69 6.73 12.52 8.45
N CYS A 70 5.47 12.82 8.68
CA CYS A 70 4.94 14.18 8.72
C CYS A 70 5.07 14.75 10.13
N LEU A 71 4.87 16.06 10.28
CA LEU A 71 4.90 16.69 11.59
C LEU A 71 3.80 16.07 12.47
N PRO A 72 4.14 15.49 13.63
CA PRO A 72 3.13 14.90 14.50
C PRO A 72 2.32 15.97 15.23
N CYS A 73 1.09 15.65 15.63
CA CYS A 73 0.26 16.53 16.45
C CYS A 73 -0.12 15.86 17.78
N GLY A 74 0.03 16.65 18.85
CA GLY A 74 -0.45 16.32 20.18
C GLY A 74 -1.88 16.81 20.41
N VAL A 75 -2.71 15.99 21.04
CA VAL A 75 -4.03 16.38 21.54
C VAL A 75 -4.09 16.34 23.05
N ASN A 76 -4.75 17.33 23.62
CA ASN A 76 -5.11 17.33 25.04
C ASN A 76 -6.03 16.14 25.36
N PRO A 77 -5.99 15.59 26.59
CA PRO A 77 -6.84 14.47 27.00
C PRO A 77 -8.34 14.70 26.80
N ASP A 78 -8.80 15.93 27.01
CA ASP A 78 -10.23 16.31 26.85
C ASP A 78 -10.64 16.59 25.39
N TYR A 79 -9.72 16.48 24.44
CA TYR A 79 -9.99 16.79 23.05
C TYR A 79 -10.90 15.71 22.41
N ILE A 80 -12.06 16.15 21.96
CA ILE A 80 -12.92 15.43 21.01
C ILE A 80 -13.01 16.33 19.79
N GLY A 81 -12.65 15.81 18.63
CA GLY A 81 -12.64 16.62 17.42
C GLY A 81 -11.89 15.97 16.28
N THR A 82 -11.69 16.77 15.25
CA THR A 82 -11.09 16.37 13.97
C THR A 82 -9.75 17.07 13.79
N MET A 83 -8.75 16.34 13.34
CA MET A 83 -7.45 16.85 12.91
C MET A 83 -7.27 16.56 11.44
N GLU A 84 -6.64 17.49 10.73
CA GLU A 84 -6.39 17.37 9.31
C GLU A 84 -4.93 17.68 8.99
N TYR A 85 -4.37 16.88 8.11
CA TYR A 85 -3.02 17.05 7.59
C TYR A 85 -3.11 17.04 6.07
N THR A 86 -2.71 18.14 5.45
CA THR A 86 -2.75 18.32 3.99
C THR A 86 -1.37 18.60 3.40
N TYR A 87 -0.34 18.70 4.24
CA TYR A 87 1.01 19.08 3.83
C TYR A 87 2.09 18.49 4.73
N LEU A 88 3.29 18.37 4.16
CA LEU A 88 4.55 18.20 4.87
C LEU A 88 5.09 19.57 5.28
N SER A 89 5.69 19.69 6.46
CA SER A 89 6.26 20.95 6.96
C SER A 89 7.59 20.74 7.67
N ASN A 90 8.52 21.68 7.50
CA ASN A 90 9.75 21.80 8.31
C ASN A 90 9.73 22.99 9.26
N GLY A 91 8.55 23.58 9.51
CA GLY A 91 8.38 24.74 10.38
C GLY A 91 8.55 26.11 9.71
N HIS A 92 9.20 26.15 8.53
CA HIS A 92 9.39 27.37 7.73
C HIS A 92 8.69 27.33 6.37
N PHE A 93 8.53 26.14 5.82
CA PHE A 93 7.87 25.89 4.55
C PHE A 93 6.92 24.71 4.71
N LYS A 94 5.87 24.73 3.89
CA LYS A 94 4.97 23.60 3.72
C LYS A 94 4.89 23.18 2.26
N ARG A 95 4.67 21.90 2.01
CA ARG A 95 4.43 21.32 0.68
C ARG A 95 3.21 20.41 0.74
N ASP A 96 2.19 20.69 -0.07
CA ASP A 96 0.93 19.92 -0.06
C ASP A 96 1.15 18.47 -0.49
N PHE A 97 0.38 17.54 0.07
CA PHE A 97 0.39 16.15 -0.39
C PHE A 97 -0.32 16.01 -1.74
N MET A 98 0.29 15.31 -2.69
CA MET A 98 -0.28 15.08 -4.01
C MET A 98 0.00 13.67 -4.49
N PHE A 99 -1.01 12.98 -5.02
CA PHE A 99 -0.76 11.72 -5.71
C PHE A 99 -0.06 11.99 -7.04
N SER A 100 1.00 11.23 -7.32
CA SER A 100 1.80 11.35 -8.53
C SER A 100 2.04 9.96 -9.12
N LYS A 101 2.35 9.91 -10.41
CA LYS A 101 2.79 8.68 -11.05
C LYS A 101 4.12 8.22 -10.45
N LEU A 102 4.26 6.91 -10.25
CA LEU A 102 5.54 6.32 -9.88
C LEU A 102 6.40 6.17 -11.14
N GLU A 103 7.59 6.78 -11.15
CA GLU A 103 8.57 6.60 -12.21
C GLU A 103 9.57 5.49 -11.85
N PHE A 104 9.76 4.56 -12.78
CA PHE A 104 10.71 3.47 -12.62
C PHE A 104 12.06 3.80 -13.26
N THR A 105 13.13 3.28 -12.67
CA THR A 105 14.47 3.23 -13.27
C THR A 105 15.02 1.80 -13.20
N ASP A 106 15.82 1.42 -14.18
CA ASP A 106 16.55 0.13 -14.25
C ASP A 106 18.03 0.32 -13.83
N ASP A 107 18.33 1.43 -13.17
CA ASP A 107 19.66 1.74 -12.68
C ASP A 107 19.93 0.95 -11.39
N ASP A 108 20.66 -0.15 -11.53
CA ASP A 108 21.06 -1.04 -10.43
C ASP A 108 21.84 -0.30 -9.32
N SER A 109 22.40 0.90 -9.58
CA SER A 109 23.06 1.72 -8.53
C SER A 109 22.08 2.27 -7.49
N MET A 110 20.78 2.29 -7.80
CA MET A 110 19.68 2.73 -6.92
C MET A 110 19.01 1.57 -6.16
N LEU A 111 19.60 0.36 -6.22
CA LEU A 111 19.11 -0.82 -5.48
C LEU A 111 19.40 -0.74 -3.97
N ASP A 112 20.51 -0.10 -3.60
CA ASP A 112 20.93 0.03 -2.20
C ASP A 112 20.25 1.20 -1.48
N ASP A 113 19.63 2.12 -2.23
CA ASP A 113 18.68 3.04 -1.64
C ASP A 113 17.48 2.21 -1.20
N GLN A 114 17.38 2.05 0.12
CA GLN A 114 16.21 1.59 0.86
C GLN A 114 15.06 2.59 0.67
N GLY A 115 14.72 2.92 -0.59
CA GLY A 115 13.72 3.87 -1.00
C GLY A 115 12.41 3.47 -0.33
N SER A 116 12.10 4.20 0.72
CA SER A 116 11.07 4.02 1.74
C SER A 116 10.30 2.69 1.79
N ASN A 117 10.54 1.93 2.85
CA ASN A 117 9.58 0.96 3.40
C ASN A 117 8.26 1.69 3.65
N GLY A 118 7.30 1.61 2.72
CA GLY A 118 6.01 2.31 2.84
C GLY A 118 5.44 2.92 1.57
N ILE A 119 6.15 2.94 0.42
CA ILE A 119 5.54 3.44 -0.83
C ILE A 119 4.22 2.74 -1.14
N GLY A 120 3.24 3.53 -1.57
CA GLY A 120 1.88 3.07 -1.84
C GLY A 120 1.02 2.98 -0.58
N GLN A 121 1.50 3.52 0.54
CA GLN A 121 0.81 3.49 1.83
C GLN A 121 0.84 4.86 2.51
N ILE A 122 -0.30 5.23 3.08
CA ILE A 122 -0.44 6.33 4.04
C ILE A 122 -0.79 5.69 5.38
N THR A 123 0.00 5.98 6.42
CA THR A 123 -0.18 5.40 7.75
C THR A 123 -0.48 6.48 8.77
N VAL A 124 -1.49 6.26 9.61
CA VAL A 124 -1.75 7.09 10.79
C VAL A 124 -1.54 6.24 12.03
N GLU A 125 -0.58 6.63 12.86
CA GLU A 125 -0.35 6.02 14.17
C GLU A 125 -0.90 6.95 15.26
N VAL A 126 -1.79 6.45 16.09
CA VAL A 126 -2.29 7.14 17.27
C VAL A 126 -1.78 6.45 18.52
N ALA A 127 -0.99 7.16 19.31
CA ALA A 127 -0.46 6.71 20.59
C ALA A 127 -1.06 7.52 21.75
N LEU A 128 -1.18 6.89 22.92
CA LEU A 128 -1.58 7.56 24.16
C LEU A 128 -0.39 7.69 25.10
N GLY A 129 -0.34 8.76 25.88
CA GLY A 129 0.80 9.02 26.75
C GLY A 129 0.76 10.34 27.50
N LYS A 130 1.94 10.85 27.84
CA LYS A 130 2.13 12.10 28.59
C LYS A 130 3.10 13.02 27.88
N TYR A 131 2.85 14.32 27.98
CA TYR A 131 3.79 15.35 27.55
C TYR A 131 4.57 15.92 28.73
N THR A 132 5.89 15.95 28.58
CA THR A 132 6.79 16.65 29.51
C THR A 132 7.32 17.89 28.80
N LYS A 133 7.13 19.06 29.42
CA LYS A 133 7.71 20.32 28.93
C LYS A 133 9.23 20.23 29.03
N VAL A 134 9.92 20.66 27.99
CA VAL A 134 11.38 20.79 28.01
C VAL A 134 11.71 22.27 28.07
N GLU A 135 12.59 22.66 28.99
CA GLU A 135 13.01 24.06 29.15
C GLU A 135 13.98 24.54 28.06
N GLN A 136 14.49 23.63 27.23
CA GLN A 136 15.37 23.99 26.11
C GLN A 136 14.56 24.40 24.88
N ALA A 137 14.89 25.58 24.35
CA ALA A 137 14.62 25.92 22.96
C ALA A 137 15.30 24.85 22.10
N VAL A 138 14.52 23.99 21.48
CA VAL A 138 15.04 23.10 20.45
C VAL A 138 15.38 24.02 19.29
N ASP A 139 16.69 24.20 19.08
CA ASP A 139 17.21 24.90 17.92
C ASP A 139 16.58 24.20 16.71
N SER A 140 15.72 24.92 15.97
CA SER A 140 15.05 24.39 14.79
C SER A 140 16.11 24.27 13.71
N ARG A 141 16.98 23.25 13.83
CA ARG A 141 17.88 22.85 12.77
C ARG A 141 17.01 22.75 11.53
N GLN A 142 17.38 23.52 10.51
CA GLN A 142 16.78 23.45 9.19
C GLN A 142 16.89 22.01 8.72
N THR A 143 15.91 21.18 9.04
CA THR A 143 15.70 19.92 8.36
C THR A 143 15.18 20.34 7.00
N THR A 144 16.11 20.46 6.06
CA THR A 144 15.77 20.44 4.64
C THR A 144 14.83 19.26 4.44
N LEU A 145 13.64 19.50 3.90
CA LEU A 145 12.72 18.45 3.48
C LEU A 145 13.32 17.76 2.26
N ARG A 146 14.45 17.07 2.45
CA ARG A 146 15.02 16.17 1.45
C ARG A 146 14.17 14.91 1.49
N VAL A 147 12.95 15.04 0.99
CA VAL A 147 12.20 13.87 0.56
C VAL A 147 12.72 13.54 -0.81
N GLU A 148 13.24 12.34 -0.99
CA GLU A 148 13.71 11.88 -2.29
C GLU A 148 12.50 11.68 -3.22
N GLU A 149 12.25 12.70 -4.02
CA GLU A 149 11.37 12.66 -5.18
C GLU A 149 12.12 11.98 -6.35
N GLY A 150 12.68 10.80 -6.08
CA GLY A 150 13.54 10.05 -7.00
C GLY A 150 12.83 8.88 -7.68
N LYS A 151 13.36 8.41 -8.81
CA LYS A 151 12.88 7.20 -9.51
C LYS A 151 13.08 5.97 -8.62
N VAL A 152 12.14 5.05 -8.64
CA VAL A 152 12.23 3.81 -7.86
C VAL A 152 12.67 2.67 -8.75
N HIS A 153 13.58 1.82 -8.27
CA HIS A 153 14.02 0.68 -9.06
C HIS A 153 12.87 -0.30 -9.35
N GLU A 154 12.74 -0.72 -10.61
CA GLU A 154 11.60 -1.55 -11.07
C GLU A 154 11.46 -2.85 -10.25
N ARG A 155 12.58 -3.49 -9.89
CA ARG A 155 12.56 -4.77 -9.15
C ARG A 155 11.95 -4.68 -7.75
N SER A 156 11.98 -3.52 -7.09
CA SER A 156 11.59 -3.40 -5.68
C SER A 156 10.09 -3.15 -5.50
N LYS A 157 9.37 -2.60 -6.50
CA LYS A 157 8.00 -2.07 -6.30
C LYS A 157 7.03 -2.27 -7.46
N LYS A 158 7.11 -3.42 -8.16
CA LYS A 158 6.27 -3.76 -9.34
C LYS A 158 4.76 -3.67 -9.14
N ALA A 159 4.27 -3.64 -7.90
CA ALA A 159 2.84 -3.59 -7.58
C ALA A 159 2.29 -2.17 -7.31
N CYS A 160 3.15 -1.13 -7.27
CA CYS A 160 2.71 0.23 -6.97
C CYS A 160 2.73 1.08 -8.24
N SER A 161 1.59 1.70 -8.59
CA SER A 161 1.45 2.52 -9.80
C SER A 161 1.59 4.03 -9.53
N HIS A 162 1.26 4.43 -8.31
CA HIS A 162 1.31 5.81 -7.84
C HIS A 162 2.24 5.93 -6.64
N ARG A 163 2.75 7.13 -6.43
CA ARG A 163 3.44 7.57 -5.22
C ARG A 163 2.83 8.87 -4.72
N VAL A 164 3.26 9.34 -3.57
CA VAL A 164 3.05 10.73 -3.17
C VAL A 164 4.23 11.58 -3.60
N ALA A 165 3.92 12.72 -4.20
CA ALA A 165 4.81 13.84 -4.42
C ALA A 165 4.39 15.00 -3.50
N PHE A 166 5.32 15.93 -3.30
CA PHE A 166 5.08 17.10 -2.46
C PHE A 166 5.00 18.33 -3.38
N GLY A 167 3.95 19.14 -3.21
CA GLY A 167 3.74 20.35 -4.00
C GLY A 167 4.85 21.40 -3.81
N GLU A 168 4.68 22.58 -4.40
CA GLU A 168 5.65 23.66 -4.26
C GLU A 168 5.86 24.08 -2.81
N GLU A 169 7.08 24.54 -2.48
CA GLU A 169 7.40 25.09 -1.17
C GLU A 169 6.71 26.43 -0.96
N VAL A 170 5.79 26.47 0.00
CA VAL A 170 5.09 27.69 0.40
C VAL A 170 5.59 28.12 1.78
N PRO A 171 6.01 29.39 1.97
CA PRO A 171 6.39 29.90 3.29
C PRO A 171 5.28 29.69 4.32
N HIS A 172 5.67 29.16 5.48
CA HIS A 172 4.76 28.77 6.55
C HIS A 172 5.47 28.91 7.89
N LYS A 173 4.89 29.63 8.84
CA LYS A 173 5.45 29.77 10.18
C LYS A 173 4.67 28.88 11.15
N LEU A 174 5.34 27.87 11.71
CA LEU A 174 4.81 27.13 12.85
C LEU A 174 5.51 27.57 14.13
N SER A 175 4.72 27.83 15.17
CA SER A 175 5.23 27.92 16.53
C SER A 175 5.35 26.50 17.09
N LEU A 176 6.55 25.93 17.02
CA LEU A 176 6.82 24.64 17.64
C LEU A 176 7.09 24.84 19.14
N VAL A 177 6.31 24.16 19.99
CA VAL A 177 6.59 24.09 21.42
C VAL A 177 7.43 22.85 21.69
N ALA A 178 8.62 23.04 22.26
CA ALA A 178 9.48 21.95 22.68
C ALA A 178 8.80 21.14 23.80
N SER A 179 8.37 19.93 23.48
CA SER A 179 7.80 19.00 24.43
C SER A 179 8.16 17.57 24.02
N ILE A 180 8.37 16.72 25.02
CA ILE A 180 8.65 15.30 24.80
C ILE A 180 7.37 14.53 25.09
N PHE A 181 6.92 13.75 24.11
CA PHE A 181 5.86 12.77 24.30
C PHE A 181 6.46 11.45 24.79
N THR A 182 5.93 10.92 25.89
CA THR A 182 6.24 9.58 26.39
C THR A 182 4.99 8.72 26.27
N GLN A 183 5.04 7.71 25.39
CA GLN A 183 3.96 6.76 25.22
C GLN A 183 3.75 5.95 26.51
N ASP A 184 2.49 5.68 26.85
CA ASP A 184 2.14 4.77 27.93
C ASP A 184 2.22 3.30 27.48
N SER A 185 1.82 2.37 28.34
CA SER A 185 1.85 0.94 28.03
C SER A 185 0.73 0.49 27.06
N SER A 186 -0.14 1.40 26.61
CA SER A 186 -1.21 1.05 25.69
C SER A 186 -0.69 0.82 24.27
N PRO A 187 -1.29 -0.13 23.52
CA PRO A 187 -0.93 -0.35 22.13
C PRO A 187 -1.33 0.85 21.29
N LYS A 188 -0.49 1.19 20.30
CA LYS A 188 -0.84 2.18 19.29
C LYS A 188 -2.03 1.71 18.46
N THR A 189 -2.88 2.64 18.05
CA THR A 189 -3.90 2.39 17.02
C THR A 189 -3.31 2.76 15.66
N ILE A 190 -3.32 1.83 14.71
CA ILE A 190 -2.68 2.01 13.41
C ILE A 190 -3.71 1.91 12.29
N PHE A 191 -3.78 2.95 11.48
CA PHE A 191 -4.59 3.01 10.28
C PHE A 191 -3.67 2.95 9.07
N VAL A 192 -3.86 1.98 8.18
CA VAL A 192 -3.08 1.84 6.94
C VAL A 192 -3.99 2.00 5.73
N PHE A 193 -3.76 3.02 4.93
CA PHE A 193 -4.42 3.25 3.65
C PHE A 193 -3.47 2.85 2.54
N LYS A 194 -3.70 1.70 1.92
CA LYS A 194 -3.04 1.34 0.67
C LYS A 194 -3.71 2.09 -0.46
N TYR A 195 -2.94 2.67 -1.38
CA TYR A 195 -3.51 3.42 -2.49
C TYR A 195 -2.95 2.96 -3.83
N THR A 196 -3.82 2.98 -4.84
CA THR A 196 -3.47 2.74 -6.26
C THR A 196 -4.58 3.33 -7.12
N ARG A 197 -4.46 3.26 -8.44
CA ARG A 197 -5.51 3.75 -9.36
C ARG A 197 -6.79 2.94 -9.21
N LEU A 198 -7.93 3.58 -9.45
CA LEU A 198 -9.24 2.91 -9.36
C LEU A 198 -9.36 1.74 -10.33
N ASP A 199 -8.85 1.87 -11.55
CA ASP A 199 -8.87 0.81 -12.57
C ASP A 199 -8.10 -0.44 -12.12
N ILE A 200 -6.98 -0.26 -11.40
CA ILE A 200 -6.20 -1.34 -10.81
C ILE A 200 -6.98 -1.99 -9.66
N LEU A 201 -7.63 -1.20 -8.79
CA LEU A 201 -8.49 -1.76 -7.74
C LEU A 201 -9.64 -2.60 -8.31
N GLN A 202 -10.23 -2.15 -9.43
CA GLN A 202 -11.28 -2.88 -10.13
C GLN A 202 -10.74 -4.17 -10.76
N ALA A 203 -9.59 -4.10 -11.43
CA ALA A 203 -8.94 -5.27 -12.02
C ALA A 203 -8.52 -6.31 -10.97
N MET A 204 -8.16 -5.88 -9.76
CA MET A 204 -7.87 -6.74 -8.62
C MET A 204 -9.13 -7.33 -7.96
N GLY A 205 -10.33 -6.88 -8.35
CA GLY A 205 -11.59 -7.26 -7.71
C GLY A 205 -11.81 -6.64 -6.33
N VAL A 206 -11.02 -5.63 -5.95
CA VAL A 206 -11.13 -4.91 -4.66
C VAL A 206 -12.22 -3.84 -4.74
N ALA A 207 -12.35 -3.15 -5.88
CA ALA A 207 -13.39 -2.16 -6.11
C ALA A 207 -14.42 -2.65 -7.15
N PRO A 208 -15.70 -2.23 -7.06
CA PRO A 208 -16.72 -2.59 -8.05
C PRO A 208 -16.37 -2.06 -9.45
N PRO A 209 -16.64 -2.83 -10.53
CA PRO A 209 -16.45 -2.36 -11.89
C PRO A 209 -17.36 -1.18 -12.21
N THR A 210 -16.85 -0.22 -12.98
CA THR A 210 -17.65 0.92 -13.46
C THR A 210 -18.75 0.37 -14.37
N ALA A 211 -20.01 0.64 -14.04
CA ALA A 211 -21.13 0.26 -14.92
C ALA A 211 -20.98 1.03 -16.24
N ILE A 212 -20.75 0.32 -17.34
CA ILE A 212 -20.83 0.88 -18.68
C ILE A 212 -22.32 1.19 -18.90
N LYS A 213 -22.71 2.45 -18.76
CA LYS A 213 -23.98 2.90 -19.33
C LYS A 213 -23.78 2.82 -20.84
N ALA A 214 -24.40 1.83 -21.47
CA ALA A 214 -24.63 1.90 -22.91
C ALA A 214 -25.47 3.15 -23.14
N GLU A 215 -24.84 4.21 -23.63
CA GLU A 215 -25.55 5.35 -24.19
C GLU A 215 -26.22 4.84 -25.46
N THR A 216 -27.48 4.43 -25.34
CA THR A 216 -28.38 4.41 -26.50
C THR A 216 -28.60 5.86 -26.88
N GLU A 217 -27.79 6.35 -27.82
CA GLU A 217 -28.06 7.60 -28.53
C GLU A 217 -29.38 7.42 -29.29
N ASP A 218 -30.42 8.05 -28.76
CA ASP A 218 -31.70 8.27 -29.42
C ASP A 218 -31.47 9.35 -30.49
N HIS A 219 -31.04 8.94 -31.69
CA HIS A 219 -31.14 9.76 -32.90
C HIS A 219 -32.38 9.30 -33.67
N ASN A 220 -33.47 9.99 -33.39
CA ASN A 220 -34.71 9.96 -34.13
C ASN A 220 -34.54 10.76 -35.41
N ASP A 221 -34.16 10.11 -36.51
CA ASP A 221 -34.33 10.62 -37.87
C ASP A 221 -35.08 9.58 -38.71
N GLU A 222 -36.21 10.02 -39.26
CA GLU A 222 -37.11 9.29 -40.15
C GLU A 222 -36.37 8.77 -41.40
N ILE A 223 -36.41 7.45 -41.65
CA ILE A 223 -36.18 6.91 -42.99
C ILE A 223 -37.21 5.80 -43.29
N GLU A 224 -37.79 5.94 -44.47
CA GLU A 224 -38.93 5.24 -45.04
C GLU A 224 -38.79 3.70 -45.15
N VAL A 225 -39.94 3.06 -45.01
CA VAL A 225 -40.20 1.62 -45.17
C VAL A 225 -39.94 1.18 -46.61
N ILE A 226 -39.08 0.18 -46.81
CA ILE A 226 -39.12 -0.71 -47.98
C ILE A 226 -39.10 -2.16 -47.49
N ASP A 227 -40.19 -2.87 -47.76
CA ASP A 227 -40.38 -4.30 -47.54
C ASP A 227 -39.53 -5.13 -48.50
N GLU A 228 -38.71 -6.06 -47.98
CA GLU A 228 -38.53 -7.40 -48.57
C GLU A 228 -37.94 -8.39 -47.54
N PRO A 229 -38.30 -9.69 -47.56
CA PRO A 229 -37.98 -10.64 -46.49
C PRO A 229 -36.83 -11.59 -46.85
N SER A 230 -35.83 -11.77 -45.97
CA SER A 230 -34.99 -12.98 -45.96
C SER A 230 -34.12 -13.12 -44.71
N GLU A 231 -34.39 -14.18 -43.95
CA GLU A 231 -33.46 -15.16 -43.35
C GLU A 231 -32.20 -14.69 -42.58
N SER A 232 -32.14 -15.09 -41.30
CA SER A 232 -30.94 -15.50 -40.53
C SER A 232 -29.87 -14.42 -40.26
N SER A 233 -29.47 -14.12 -39.03
CA SER A 233 -28.66 -15.05 -38.23
C SER A 233 -28.43 -14.47 -36.83
N LEU A 234 -28.67 -15.32 -35.83
CA LEU A 234 -28.12 -15.21 -34.49
C LEU A 234 -26.58 -15.42 -34.55
N SER A 235 -25.88 -14.85 -33.57
CA SER A 235 -24.52 -15.19 -33.09
C SER A 235 -23.33 -14.34 -33.53
N ASP A 236 -22.85 -13.50 -32.61
CA ASP A 236 -21.44 -13.04 -32.60
C ASP A 236 -20.69 -13.43 -31.29
N ASP A 237 -21.33 -14.15 -30.36
CA ASP A 237 -20.71 -14.58 -29.09
C ASP A 237 -20.00 -15.95 -29.12
N VAL A 238 -19.87 -16.59 -30.30
CA VAL A 238 -19.34 -17.97 -30.40
C VAL A 238 -17.80 -18.02 -30.57
N LYS A 239 -17.16 -16.91 -30.94
CA LYS A 239 -15.71 -16.88 -31.18
C LYS A 239 -14.80 -17.02 -29.94
N PRO A 240 -15.13 -16.48 -28.74
CA PRO A 240 -14.24 -16.62 -27.59
C PRO A 240 -14.32 -18.00 -26.91
N LEU A 241 -15.49 -18.65 -26.88
CA LEU A 241 -15.68 -19.93 -26.16
C LEU A 241 -14.99 -21.12 -26.85
N ALA A 242 -15.04 -21.19 -28.18
CA ALA A 242 -14.34 -22.23 -28.93
C ALA A 242 -12.82 -22.15 -28.74
N ARG A 243 -12.28 -20.93 -28.64
CA ARG A 243 -10.86 -20.70 -28.38
C ARG A 243 -10.44 -21.08 -26.97
N ILE A 244 -11.31 -20.88 -25.98
CA ILE A 244 -11.07 -21.29 -24.59
C ILE A 244 -11.01 -22.82 -24.49
N GLN A 245 -11.96 -23.54 -25.09
CA GLN A 245 -11.95 -25.02 -25.07
C GLN A 245 -10.70 -25.61 -25.76
N GLU A 246 -10.28 -25.01 -26.87
CA GLU A 246 -9.07 -25.45 -27.58
C GLU A 246 -7.81 -25.30 -26.70
N LEU A 247 -7.67 -24.17 -26.00
CA LEU A 247 -6.55 -23.90 -25.11
C LEU A 247 -6.57 -24.80 -23.86
N GLU A 248 -7.74 -25.14 -23.33
CA GLU A 248 -7.88 -26.07 -22.20
C GLU A 248 -7.45 -27.49 -22.58
N MET A 249 -7.84 -27.97 -23.77
CA MET A 249 -7.40 -29.28 -24.26
C MET A 249 -5.89 -29.34 -24.48
N GLU A 250 -5.29 -28.29 -25.02
CA GLU A 250 -3.84 -28.24 -25.23
C GLU A 250 -3.07 -28.21 -23.89
N LEU A 251 -3.56 -27.48 -22.89
CA LEU A 251 -2.99 -27.49 -21.54
C LEU A 251 -3.05 -28.88 -20.90
N GLN A 252 -4.17 -29.60 -21.08
CA GLN A 252 -4.33 -30.94 -20.53
C GLN A 252 -3.37 -31.93 -21.19
N ARG A 253 -3.17 -31.81 -22.51
CA ARG A 253 -2.22 -32.62 -23.27
C ARG A 253 -0.77 -32.39 -22.82
N LEU A 254 -0.37 -31.14 -22.64
CA LEU A 254 0.97 -30.78 -22.19
C LEU A 254 1.26 -31.28 -20.77
N ARG A 255 0.27 -31.21 -19.87
CA ARG A 255 0.40 -31.75 -18.51
C ARG A 255 0.60 -33.26 -18.49
N ALA A 256 -0.17 -34.01 -19.29
CA ALA A 256 0.00 -35.46 -19.42
C ALA A 256 1.41 -35.82 -19.93
N GLN A 257 1.96 -35.02 -20.86
CA GLN A 257 3.30 -35.22 -21.40
C GLN A 257 4.43 -35.00 -20.38
N VAL A 258 4.19 -34.16 -19.37
CA VAL A 258 5.14 -33.89 -18.28
C VAL A 258 5.07 -34.98 -17.20
N GLU A 259 3.88 -35.54 -16.93
CA GLU A 259 3.73 -36.65 -15.98
C GLU A 259 4.38 -37.96 -16.48
N ASP A 260 4.29 -38.25 -17.77
CA ASP A 260 4.93 -39.42 -18.40
C ASP A 260 6.46 -39.34 -18.45
N ARG A 261 7.05 -38.16 -18.19
CA ARG A 261 8.51 -37.94 -18.23
C ARG A 261 9.20 -38.04 -16.85
N LYS A 262 8.52 -38.45 -15.77
CA LYS A 262 9.21 -38.76 -14.50
C LYS A 262 10.09 -40.01 -14.66
N PRO A 263 11.44 -39.91 -14.54
CA PRO A 263 12.28 -41.09 -14.62
C PRO A 263 12.08 -42.00 -13.40
N SER A 264 11.84 -43.27 -13.71
CA SER A 264 11.79 -44.42 -12.82
C SER A 264 12.99 -44.50 -11.87
N ARG A 265 12.71 -44.82 -10.60
CA ARG A 265 13.67 -45.23 -9.57
C ARG A 265 14.55 -46.37 -10.10
N VAL A 266 15.86 -46.14 -10.20
CA VAL A 266 16.84 -47.22 -10.43
C VAL A 266 17.28 -47.79 -9.08
N LYS A 267 17.24 -49.12 -9.02
CA LYS A 267 17.54 -50.04 -7.92
C LYS A 267 18.99 -49.94 -7.42
N LEU A 268 19.13 -50.17 -6.11
CA LEU A 268 20.33 -50.62 -5.43
C LEU A 268 20.90 -51.90 -6.07
N GLU A 269 22.22 -51.99 -6.22
CA GLU A 269 22.94 -53.26 -6.13
C GLU A 269 24.16 -53.12 -5.21
N ASP A 270 24.26 -54.10 -4.31
CA ASP A 270 25.31 -54.38 -3.35
C ASP A 270 26.38 -55.30 -3.99
N GLY A 271 27.65 -55.16 -3.62
CA GLY A 271 28.72 -56.02 -4.13
C GLY A 271 30.13 -55.43 -4.00
N GLY A 272 30.77 -55.65 -2.85
CA GLY A 272 32.11 -55.14 -2.56
C GLY A 272 33.29 -55.96 -3.08
N SER A 273 34.48 -55.33 -3.17
CA SER A 273 35.73 -55.89 -2.63
C SER A 273 36.94 -54.95 -2.72
N ARG A 274 37.48 -54.62 -1.53
CA ARG A 274 38.88 -54.79 -1.07
C ARG A 274 40.05 -53.94 -1.61
N ARG A 275 40.65 -53.24 -0.61
CA ARG A 275 42.08 -53.00 -0.23
C ARG A 275 42.46 -51.50 -0.25
N LYS A 276 43.13 -50.89 0.74
CA LYS A 276 43.95 -51.34 1.90
C LYS A 276 44.18 -50.14 2.87
N ARG A 277 44.24 -50.41 4.19
CA ARG A 277 45.00 -49.82 5.35
C ARG A 277 45.39 -48.31 5.34
N THR A 278 45.25 -47.54 6.42
CA THR A 278 45.86 -47.67 7.79
C THR A 278 45.11 -46.73 8.75
N ILE A 279 44.43 -47.14 9.82
CA ILE A 279 44.82 -47.29 11.26
C ILE A 279 45.54 -46.10 11.92
N MET A 280 44.88 -45.56 12.98
CA MET A 280 45.33 -44.77 14.14
C MET A 280 45.69 -43.29 13.91
N GLU A 281 45.29 -42.33 14.76
CA GLU A 281 45.03 -42.40 16.21
C GLU A 281 44.14 -41.25 16.70
N VAL A 282 43.39 -41.51 17.77
CA VAL A 282 42.57 -40.59 18.55
C VAL A 282 43.45 -39.91 19.59
N ILE A 283 43.34 -38.60 19.78
CA ILE A 283 43.56 -37.97 21.10
C ILE A 283 42.49 -36.90 21.31
N ASP A 284 41.61 -37.21 22.25
CA ASP A 284 40.75 -36.29 22.99
C ASP A 284 41.56 -35.86 24.24
N LEU A 285 41.61 -34.57 24.54
CA LEU A 285 42.08 -34.07 25.83
C LEU A 285 41.22 -32.86 26.23
N THR A 286 40.39 -33.16 27.22
CA THR A 286 39.60 -32.28 28.10
C THR A 286 40.44 -31.31 28.93
N GLU A 287 39.77 -30.20 29.28
CA GLU A 287 39.85 -29.41 30.52
C GLU A 287 41.12 -28.59 30.85
N ASP A 288 40.92 -27.27 30.94
CA ASP A 288 41.01 -26.49 32.19
C ASP A 288 39.97 -25.34 32.15
#